data_AF-A0A9P6L2Z1-F1
#
_entry.id   AF-A0A9P6L2Z1-F1
#
_cell.length_a   1.000
_cell.length_b   1.000
_cell.length_c   1.000
_cell.angle_alpha   90.00
_cell.angle_beta   90.00
_cell.angle_gamma   90.00
#
_symmetry.space_group_name_H-M   'P 1'
#
loop_
_entity.id
_entity.type
_entity.pdbx_description
1 polymer ?
#
loop_
_entity_poly.entity_id
_entity_poly.type
_entity_poly.pdbx_seq_one_letter_code
_entity_poly.pdbx_strand_id
1 'polypeptide(L)'
;VPVPIGPAFPRRDRSLQHAKYCRLMLILFKPWRVVGDLRDAGETWITAFNKFGTVCAEPTKCILDNMQVMHECKDAKDVEDNRRR
;
A
#
# COMPACT_ATOMS: atom_id res chain seq x y z
N VAL A 1 15.93 -1.20 -10.63
CA VAL A 1 14.75 -1.24 -9.75
C VAL A 1 14.81 -0.02 -8.83
N PRO A 2 13.79 0.85 -8.80
CA PRO A 2 13.82 2.03 -7.93
C PRO A 2 13.81 1.59 -6.47
N VAL A 3 14.73 2.14 -5.67
CA VAL A 3 14.84 1.88 -4.23
C VAL A 3 14.12 3.02 -3.50
N PRO A 4 13.00 2.76 -2.80
CA PRO A 4 12.33 3.79 -2.02
C PRO A 4 13.19 4.18 -0.81
N ILE A 5 13.56 5.47 -0.70
CA ILE A 5 14.26 6.05 0.44
C ILE A 5 13.22 6.78 1.30
N GLY A 6 12.95 6.31 2.51
CA GLY A 6 11.98 6.92 3.42
C GLY A 6 11.48 5.98 4.53
N PRO A 7 10.54 6.45 5.38
CA PRO A 7 9.90 5.62 6.40
C PRO A 7 9.29 4.37 5.75
N ALA A 8 9.35 3.23 6.46
CA ALA A 8 8.78 1.99 5.96
C ALA A 8 7.32 2.18 5.56
N PHE A 9 6.93 1.58 4.43
CA PHE A 9 5.54 1.64 3.95
C PHE A 9 4.57 1.24 5.07
N PRO A 10 3.47 1.98 5.27
CA PRO A 10 2.52 1.67 6.32
C PRO A 10 1.86 0.32 6.04
N ARG A 11 1.85 -0.56 7.04
CA ARG A 11 1.24 -1.89 6.92
C ARG A 11 -0.27 -1.83 6.79
N ARG A 12 -0.81 -2.80 6.05
CA ARG A 12 -2.24 -3.00 5.82
C ARG A 12 -3.00 -3.50 7.07
N ASP A 13 -2.32 -4.11 8.04
CA ASP A 13 -2.93 -4.83 9.17
C ASP A 13 -3.47 -3.93 10.31
N ARG A 14 -3.05 -2.67 10.39
CA ARG A 14 -3.54 -1.70 11.38
C ARG A 14 -4.65 -0.86 10.75
N SER A 15 -5.88 -1.00 11.24
CA SER A 15 -7.08 -0.28 10.76
C SER A 15 -6.89 1.24 10.61
N LEU A 16 -6.15 1.88 11.52
CA LEU A 16 -5.86 3.31 11.46
C LEU A 16 -4.86 3.70 10.35
N GLN A 17 -3.99 2.76 9.95
CA GLN A 17 -2.96 2.95 8.92
C GLN A 17 -3.42 2.48 7.54
N HIS A 18 -4.47 1.66 7.46
CA HIS A 18 -5.02 1.15 6.21
C HIS A 18 -5.43 2.28 5.24
N ALA A 19 -6.11 3.32 5.73
CA ALA A 19 -6.47 4.47 4.90
C ALA A 19 -5.24 5.24 4.38
N LYS A 20 -4.16 5.32 5.17
CA LYS A 20 -2.89 5.94 4.75
C LYS A 20 -2.18 5.09 3.70
N TYR A 21 -2.18 3.77 3.87
CA TYR A 21 -1.67 2.82 2.87
C TYR A 21 -2.43 2.96 1.55
N CYS A 22 -3.77 2.89 1.57
CA CYS A 22 -4.61 3.07 0.39
C CYS A 22 -4.30 4.38 -0.33
N ARG A 23 -4.16 5.49 0.42
CA ARG A 23 -3.78 6.78 -0.14
C ARG A 23 -2.40 6.75 -0.80
N LEU A 24 -1.38 6.20 -0.13
CA LEU A 24 -0.01 6.11 -0.67
C LEU A 24 0.05 5.24 -1.93
N MET A 25 -0.64 4.10 -1.93
CA MET A 25 -0.68 3.21 -3.08
C MET A 25 -1.38 3.87 -4.28
N LEU A 26 -2.48 4.60 -4.06
CA LEU A 26 -3.11 5.40 -5.11
C LEU A 26 -2.16 6.45 -5.68
N ILE A 27 -1.41 7.16 -4.83
CA ILE A 27 -0.45 8.18 -5.28
C ILE A 27 0.67 7.58 -6.15
N LEU A 28 1.13 6.38 -5.82
CA LEU A 28 2.26 5.75 -6.50
C LEU A 28 1.88 5.04 -7.79
N PHE A 29 0.71 4.41 -7.82
CA PHE A 29 0.35 3.45 -8.87
C PHE A 29 -0.81 3.90 -9.75
N LYS A 30 -1.66 4.82 -9.29
CA LYS A 30 -2.70 5.41 -10.14
C LYS A 30 -2.06 6.57 -10.93
N PRO A 31 -2.30 6.71 -12.23
CA PRO A 31 -1.95 7.94 -12.93
C PRO A 31 -2.91 9.05 -12.49
N TRP A 32 -2.37 10.17 -11.97
CA TRP A 32 -3.16 11.33 -11.52
C TRP A 32 -2.48 12.63 -11.92
N ARG A 33 -3.29 13.67 -12.20
CA ARG A 33 -2.82 15.04 -12.45
C ARG A 33 -3.34 16.00 -11.38
N VAL A 34 -4.54 15.73 -10.87
CA VAL A 34 -5.17 16.49 -9.78
C VAL A 34 -5.62 15.55 -8.67
N VAL A 35 -5.81 16.10 -7.47
CA VAL A 35 -6.22 15.28 -6.29
C VAL A 35 -7.57 14.60 -6.51
N GLY A 36 -8.46 15.19 -7.32
CA GLY A 36 -9.75 14.59 -7.71
C GLY A 36 -9.60 13.29 -8.51
N ASP A 37 -8.48 13.10 -9.23
CA ASP A 37 -8.22 11.86 -9.95
C ASP A 37 -7.94 10.71 -9.00
N LEU A 38 -7.51 10.97 -7.76
CA LEU A 38 -7.20 9.93 -6.78
C LEU A 38 -8.46 9.34 -6.15
N ARG A 39 -9.48 10.15 -5.88
CA ARG A 39 -10.68 9.80 -5.09
C ARG A 39 -11.81 10.79 -5.37
N ASP A 40 -13.04 10.28 -5.50
CA ASP A 40 -14.25 11.10 -5.67
C ASP A 40 -14.58 11.92 -4.40
N ALA A 41 -15.30 13.02 -4.59
CA ALA A 41 -15.76 13.85 -3.48
C ALA A 41 -16.71 13.05 -2.56
N GLY A 42 -16.31 12.86 -1.30
CA GLY A 42 -17.08 12.10 -0.30
C GLY A 42 -16.75 10.60 -0.22
N GLU A 43 -15.96 10.06 -1.14
CA GLU A 43 -15.53 8.66 -1.09
C GLU A 43 -14.43 8.44 -0.05
N THR A 44 -14.29 7.26 0.56
CA THR A 44 -13.14 6.97 1.43
C THR A 44 -11.91 6.52 0.63
N TRP A 45 -10.70 6.73 1.15
CA TRP A 45 -9.47 6.24 0.50
C TRP A 45 -9.48 4.72 0.26
N ILE A 46 -10.16 3.98 1.13
CA ILE A 46 -10.30 2.53 1.04
C ILE A 46 -11.17 2.17 -0.16
N THR A 47 -12.32 2.81 -0.30
CA THR A 47 -13.24 2.57 -1.43
C THR A 47 -12.59 2.94 -2.77
N ALA A 48 -11.90 4.09 -2.84
CA ALA A 48 -11.18 4.51 -4.03
C ALA A 48 -10.06 3.52 -4.41
N PHE A 49 -9.34 2.99 -3.41
CA PHE A 49 -8.31 1.99 -3.62
C PHE A 49 -8.88 0.65 -4.11
N ASN A 50 -10.03 0.22 -3.56
CA ASN A 50 -10.70 -1.00 -4.03
C ASN A 50 -11.19 -0.86 -5.48
N LYS A 51 -11.77 0.30 -5.84
CA LYS A 51 -12.12 0.62 -7.24
C LYS A 51 -10.89 0.65 -8.15
N PHE A 52 -9.77 1.19 -7.68
CA PHE A 52 -8.53 1.16 -8.44
C PHE A 52 -8.07 -0.28 -8.67
N GLY A 53 -8.14 -1.14 -7.65
CA GLY A 53 -7.79 -2.56 -7.76
C GLY A 53 -8.58 -3.33 -8.82
N THR A 54 -9.83 -2.98 -9.09
CA THR A 54 -10.62 -3.63 -10.15
C THR A 54 -10.27 -3.16 -11.56
N VAL A 55 -9.82 -1.90 -11.70
CA VAL A 55 -9.47 -1.28 -12.99
C VAL A 55 -7.98 -1.45 -13.34
N CYS A 56 -7.15 -1.72 -12.34
CA CYS A 56 -5.71 -1.79 -12.43
C CYS A 56 -5.22 -2.94 -13.33
N ALA A 57 -4.16 -2.68 -14.12
CA ALA A 57 -3.49 -3.69 -14.92
C ALA A 57 -2.80 -4.76 -14.05
N GLU A 58 -2.71 -5.99 -14.57
CA GLU A 58 -2.16 -7.14 -13.83
C GLU A 58 -0.72 -6.97 -13.27
N PRO A 59 0.23 -6.33 -13.98
CA PRO A 59 1.56 -6.09 -13.42
C PRO A 59 1.53 -5.28 -12.13
N THR A 60 0.65 -4.29 -12.06
CA THR A 60 0.51 -3.41 -10.90
C THR A 60 -0.24 -4.09 -9.76
N LYS A 61 -1.22 -4.97 -10.06
CA LYS A 61 -1.83 -5.84 -9.04
C LYS A 61 -0.80 -6.77 -8.40
N CYS A 62 0.06 -7.39 -9.21
CA CYS A 62 1.14 -8.24 -8.71
C CYS A 62 2.10 -7.47 -7.78
N ILE A 63 2.43 -6.21 -8.11
CA ILE A 63 3.25 -5.36 -7.23
C ILE A 63 2.51 -5.02 -5.92
N LEU A 64 1.22 -4.70 -6.00
CA LEU A 64 0.39 -4.39 -4.82
C LEU A 64 0.25 -5.59 -3.87
N ASP A 65 0.14 -6.80 -4.42
CA ASP A 65 0.08 -8.04 -3.64
C ASP A 65 1.45 -8.36 -3.02
N ASN A 66 2.53 -8.22 -3.79
CA ASN A 66 3.91 -8.47 -3.30
C ASN A 66 4.35 -7.45 -2.24
N MET A 67 3.83 -6.23 -2.26
CA MET A 67 4.10 -5.23 -1.21
C MET A 67 3.63 -5.71 0.18
N GLN A 68 2.56 -6.50 0.25
CA GLN A 68 2.10 -7.08 1.52
C GLN A 68 3.06 -8.17 2.02
N VAL A 69 3.56 -9.02 1.11
CA VAL A 69 4.51 -10.12 1.41
C VAL A 69 5.84 -9.58 1.99
N MET A 70 6.35 -8.45 1.48
CA MET A 70 7.57 -7.84 2.03
C MET A 70 7.42 -7.43 3.51
N HIS A 71 6.21 -7.03 3.92
CA HIS A 71 5.95 -6.68 5.31
C HIS A 71 5.88 -7.91 6.22
N GLU A 72 5.31 -9.00 5.74
CA GLU A 72 5.21 -10.29 6.44
C GLU A 72 6.60 -10.92 6.65
N CYS A 73 7.47 -10.89 5.64
CA CYS A 73 8.85 -11.37 5.79
C CYS A 73 9.66 -10.52 6.78
N LYS A 74 9.40 -9.21 6.85
CA LYS A 74 10.05 -8.34 7.83
C LYS A 74 9.58 -8.65 9.25
N ASP A 75 8.29 -8.93 9.45
CA ASP A 75 7.76 -9.35 10.75
C ASP A 75 8.32 -10.68 11.23
N ALA A 76 8.37 -11.67 10.35
CA ALA A 76 8.93 -12.98 10.70
C ALA A 76 10.39 -12.86 11.18
N LYS A 77 11.17 -11.96 10.57
CA LYS A 77 12.54 -11.65 10.99
C LYS A 77 12.59 -10.93 12.34
N ASP A 78 11.80 -9.88 12.53
CA ASP A 78 11.80 -9.11 13.78
C ASP A 78 11.33 -9.97 14.97
N VAL A 79 10.37 -10.88 14.76
CA VAL A 79 9.93 -11.86 15.77
C VAL A 79 11.04 -12.86 16.12
N GLU A 80 11.74 -13.40 15.12
CA GLU A 80 12.85 -14.33 15.32
C GLU A 80 14.03 -13.66 16.04
N ASP A 81 14.39 -12.43 15.68
CA ASP A 81 15.45 -11.66 16.35
C ASP A 81 15.11 -11.33 17.81
N ASN A 82 13.84 -11.05 18.10
CA ASN A 82 13.39 -10.79 19.47
C ASN A 82 13.28 -12.07 20.32
N ARG A 83 13.12 -13.23 19.67
CA ARG A 83 13.09 -14.56 20.34
C ARG A 83 14.51 -15.08 20.65
N ARG A 84 15.53 -14.57 19.98
CA ARG A 84 16.95 -14.90 20.20
C ARG A 84 17.65 -14.04 21.26
N ARG A 85 16.98 -13.00 21.76
CA ARG A 85 17.42 -12.16 22.89
C ARG A 85 16.78 -12.64 24.19
#